data_AF-A0A3A8KW04-F1
#
_entry.id   AF-A0A3A8KW04-F1
#
_cell.length_a   1.000
_cell.length_b   1.000
_cell.length_c   1.000
_cell.angle_alpha   90.00
_cell.angle_beta   90.00
_cell.angle_gamma   90.00
#
_symmetry.space_group_name_H-M   'P 1'
#
loop_
_entity.id
_entity.type
_entity.pdbx_description
1 polymer ?
#
loop_
_entity_poly.entity_id
_entity_poly.type
_entity_poly.pdbx_seq_one_letter_code
_entity_poly.pdbx_strand_id
1 'polypeptide(L)'
;MKLELWNSLLAAQRRVRQLLDRALPAEPAPGARRPQGRVGQDALDHLAQALLVELELLRAAFGAELRPDEVEDLIRPFVYFLDEWVLRRLSDAEQHLWPLLQQNQFQVDSGGDLFYDFVDEKLRRNDTPPIVFEMFRFCLAAGFTGRLVGQPERIRDYKDRIAERIPQPASLPQAMPVVQTGPPTVYNFPWHYYAATAAIVLGLPVFLWWASN
;
A
#
# COMPACT_ATOMS: atom_id res chain seq x y z
N MET A 1 -3.00 -10.13 7.83
CA MET A 1 -4.46 -10.17 8.09
C MET A 1 -5.07 -11.32 7.31
N LYS A 2 -6.14 -11.94 7.83
CA LYS A 2 -6.87 -12.97 7.06
C LYS A 2 -7.41 -12.34 5.77
N LEU A 3 -7.38 -13.12 4.69
CA LEU A 3 -7.75 -12.65 3.34
C LEU A 3 -9.16 -12.04 3.31
N GLU A 4 -10.10 -12.63 4.05
CA GLU A 4 -11.50 -12.18 4.11
C GLU A 4 -11.68 -10.80 4.72
N LEU A 5 -10.99 -10.52 5.83
CA LEU A 5 -11.01 -9.20 6.46
C LEU A 5 -10.41 -8.14 5.52
N TRP A 6 -9.38 -8.52 4.74
CA TRP A 6 -8.73 -7.62 3.77
C TRP A 6 -9.62 -7.34 2.57
N ASN A 7 -10.29 -8.37 2.05
CA ASN A 7 -11.28 -8.23 1.01
C ASN A 7 -12.43 -7.31 1.46
N SER A 8 -12.88 -7.45 2.70
CA SER A 8 -13.93 -6.63 3.30
C SER A 8 -13.51 -5.16 3.40
N LEU A 9 -12.30 -4.89 3.92
CA LEU A 9 -11.75 -3.54 4.01
C LEU A 9 -11.58 -2.89 2.63
N LEU A 10 -10.99 -3.60 1.66
CA LEU A 10 -10.82 -3.09 0.30
C LEU A 10 -12.16 -2.90 -0.44
N ALA A 11 -13.15 -3.73 -0.17
CA ALA A 11 -14.50 -3.55 -0.71
C ALA A 11 -15.17 -2.31 -0.11
N ALA A 12 -15.08 -2.11 1.21
CA ALA A 12 -15.56 -0.92 1.89
C ALA A 12 -14.86 0.35 1.38
N GLN A 13 -13.53 0.34 1.28
CA GLN A 13 -12.77 1.46 0.72
C GLN A 13 -13.22 1.84 -0.69
N ARG A 14 -13.47 0.86 -1.56
CA ARG A 14 -13.95 1.12 -2.92
C ARG A 14 -15.34 1.76 -2.93
N ARG A 15 -16.26 1.29 -2.10
CA ARG A 15 -17.62 1.86 -1.99
C ARG A 15 -17.58 3.26 -1.40
N VAL A 16 -16.83 3.47 -0.32
CA VAL A 16 -16.56 4.79 0.25
C VAL A 16 -15.99 5.73 -0.81
N ARG A 17 -14.96 5.31 -1.56
CA ARG A 17 -14.37 6.13 -2.62
C ARG A 17 -15.42 6.52 -3.67
N GLN A 18 -16.27 5.60 -4.09
CA GLN A 18 -17.36 5.89 -5.03
C GLN A 18 -18.37 6.90 -4.48
N LEU A 19 -18.71 6.81 -3.19
CA LEU A 19 -19.57 7.80 -2.52
C LEU A 19 -18.92 9.18 -2.51
N LEU A 20 -17.64 9.27 -2.13
CA LEU A 20 -16.90 10.53 -2.10
C LEU A 20 -16.74 11.12 -3.50
N ASP A 21 -16.40 10.32 -4.50
CA ASP A 21 -16.22 10.77 -5.88
C ASP A 21 -17.53 11.25 -6.52
N ARG A 22 -18.67 10.74 -6.07
CA ARG A 22 -19.99 11.20 -6.49
C ARG A 22 -20.43 12.48 -5.77
N ALA A 23 -20.14 12.61 -4.49
CA ALA A 23 -20.69 13.67 -3.63
C ALA A 23 -19.78 14.90 -3.50
N LEU A 24 -18.46 14.73 -3.62
CA LEU A 24 -17.47 15.76 -3.31
C LEU A 24 -16.66 16.17 -4.55
N PRO A 25 -16.13 17.41 -4.58
CA PRO A 25 -15.15 17.82 -5.59
C PRO A 25 -13.95 16.88 -5.66
N ALA A 26 -13.29 16.81 -6.81
CA ALA A 26 -12.13 15.96 -7.01
C ALA A 26 -11.04 16.22 -5.96
N GLU A 27 -10.32 15.16 -5.61
CA GLU A 27 -9.25 15.23 -4.62
C GLU A 27 -8.14 16.21 -5.07
N PRO A 28 -7.78 17.21 -4.25
CA PRO A 28 -6.73 18.16 -4.60
C PRO A 28 -5.37 17.45 -4.61
N ALA A 29 -4.51 17.84 -5.55
CA ALA A 29 -3.12 17.38 -5.57
C ALA A 29 -2.40 17.79 -4.26
N PRO A 30 -1.39 17.03 -3.81
CA PRO A 30 -0.63 17.39 -2.62
C PRO A 30 -0.10 18.84 -2.70
N GLY A 31 -0.41 19.66 -1.70
CA GLY A 31 -0.02 21.08 -1.66
C GLY A 31 -0.83 22.03 -2.54
N ALA A 32 -1.83 21.55 -3.28
CA ALA A 32 -2.74 22.40 -4.04
C ALA A 32 -3.70 23.18 -3.13
N ARG A 33 -4.22 24.30 -3.64
CA ARG A 33 -5.27 25.06 -2.95
C ARG A 33 -6.51 24.19 -2.79
N ARG A 34 -7.21 24.38 -1.66
CA ARG A 34 -8.49 23.72 -1.39
C ARG A 34 -9.53 24.10 -2.45
N PRO A 35 -10.50 23.20 -2.71
CA PRO A 35 -11.56 23.46 -3.66
C PRO A 35 -12.41 24.65 -3.23
N GLN A 36 -12.92 25.40 -4.22
CA GLN A 36 -13.80 26.55 -4.00
C GLN A 36 -15.28 26.23 -4.22
N GLY A 37 -15.58 25.08 -4.83
CA GLY A 37 -16.95 24.62 -5.07
C GLY A 37 -17.67 24.32 -3.75
N ARG A 38 -18.96 24.65 -3.71
CA ARG A 38 -19.84 24.38 -2.57
C ARG A 38 -20.69 23.14 -2.81
N VAL A 39 -20.74 22.26 -1.82
CA VAL A 39 -21.53 21.01 -1.83
C VAL A 39 -22.91 21.24 -1.20
N GLY A 40 -22.99 22.04 -0.12
CA GLY A 40 -24.21 22.30 0.64
C GLY A 40 -24.49 21.27 1.74
N GLN A 41 -25.16 21.71 2.81
CA GLN A 41 -25.36 20.93 4.03
C GLN A 41 -26.16 19.63 3.83
N ASP A 42 -27.30 19.68 3.12
CA ASP A 42 -28.12 18.48 2.88
C ASP A 42 -27.34 17.35 2.19
N ALA A 43 -26.46 17.69 1.25
CA ALA A 43 -25.62 16.72 0.55
C ALA A 43 -24.53 16.14 1.46
N LEU A 44 -23.98 16.94 2.38
CA LEU A 44 -23.03 16.47 3.39
C LEU A 44 -23.70 15.55 4.41
N ASP A 45 -24.91 15.88 4.86
CA ASP A 45 -25.68 15.05 5.78
C ASP A 45 -26.03 13.69 5.15
N HIS A 46 -26.47 13.69 3.88
CA HIS A 46 -26.70 12.44 3.14
C HIS A 46 -25.43 11.63 2.94
N LEU A 47 -24.30 12.28 2.65
CA LEU A 47 -23.02 11.60 2.52
C LEU A 47 -22.60 10.97 3.84
N ALA A 48 -22.70 11.70 4.96
CA ALA A 48 -22.36 11.18 6.28
C ALA A 48 -23.22 9.98 6.66
N GLN A 49 -24.53 10.03 6.41
CA GLN A 49 -25.42 8.87 6.60
C GLN A 49 -24.98 7.67 5.75
N ALA A 50 -24.65 7.88 4.47
CA ALA A 50 -24.18 6.79 3.61
C ALA A 50 -22.85 6.19 4.10
N LEU A 51 -21.93 7.01 4.59
CA LEU A 51 -20.66 6.55 5.18
C LEU A 51 -20.89 5.77 6.48
N LEU A 52 -21.83 6.19 7.32
CA LEU A 52 -22.21 5.45 8.53
C LEU A 52 -22.75 4.07 8.19
N VAL A 53 -23.58 3.93 7.14
CA VAL A 53 -24.04 2.61 6.68
C VAL A 53 -22.86 1.72 6.26
N GLU A 54 -21.90 2.26 5.50
CA GLU A 54 -20.71 1.49 5.12
C GLU A 54 -19.83 1.11 6.31
N LEU A 55 -19.74 1.97 7.32
CA LEU A 55 -19.04 1.67 8.57
C LEU A 55 -19.72 0.54 9.36
N GLU A 56 -21.05 0.53 9.42
CA GLU A 56 -21.79 -0.57 10.08
C GLU A 56 -21.65 -1.90 9.32
N LEU A 57 -21.64 -1.87 7.99
CA LEU A 57 -21.35 -3.07 7.19
C LEU A 57 -19.93 -3.58 7.44
N LEU A 58 -18.95 -2.68 7.56
CA LEU A 58 -17.58 -3.06 7.87
C LEU A 58 -17.44 -3.60 9.31
N ARG A 59 -18.12 -2.99 10.29
CA ARG A 59 -18.23 -3.49 11.66
C ARG A 59 -18.78 -4.91 11.69
N ALA A 60 -19.87 -5.17 10.98
CA ALA A 60 -20.47 -6.50 10.90
C ALA A 60 -19.51 -7.53 10.26
N ALA A 61 -18.79 -7.14 9.20
CA ALA A 61 -17.81 -8.00 8.56
C ALA A 61 -16.64 -8.35 9.50
N PHE A 62 -16.14 -7.39 10.26
CA PHE A 62 -15.08 -7.64 11.24
C PHE A 62 -15.58 -8.43 12.46
N GLY A 63 -16.80 -8.14 12.94
CA GLY A 63 -17.42 -8.82 14.08
C GLY A 63 -17.75 -10.28 13.84
N ALA A 64 -17.73 -10.75 12.59
CA ALA A 64 -17.83 -12.17 12.27
C ALA A 64 -16.62 -12.99 12.76
N GLU A 65 -15.46 -12.35 12.95
CA GLU A 65 -14.20 -13.03 13.30
C GLU A 65 -13.48 -12.44 14.51
N LEU A 66 -13.79 -11.20 14.90
CA LEU A 66 -13.07 -10.46 15.94
C LEU A 66 -13.98 -10.14 17.12
N ARG A 67 -13.37 -9.90 18.28
CA ARG A 67 -14.10 -9.45 19.47
C ARG A 67 -14.56 -8.00 19.30
N PRO A 68 -15.64 -7.56 19.97
CA PRO A 68 -16.15 -6.19 19.84
C PRO A 68 -15.09 -5.10 20.08
N ASP A 69 -14.24 -5.27 21.10
CA ASP A 69 -13.17 -4.30 21.39
C ASP A 69 -12.13 -4.22 20.26
N GLU A 70 -11.82 -5.35 19.63
CA GLU A 70 -10.89 -5.41 18.49
C GLU A 70 -11.51 -4.80 17.23
N VAL A 71 -12.82 -4.96 17.04
CA VAL A 71 -13.55 -4.28 15.95
C VAL A 71 -13.45 -2.76 16.14
N GLU A 72 -13.70 -2.25 17.35
CA GLU A 72 -13.61 -0.81 17.60
C GLU A 72 -12.17 -0.28 17.49
N ASP A 73 -11.16 -1.08 17.86
CA ASP A 73 -9.75 -0.77 17.62
C ASP A 73 -9.42 -0.60 16.12
N LEU A 74 -10.17 -1.26 15.22
CA LEU A 74 -10.02 -1.13 13.77
C LEU A 74 -10.89 -0.01 13.18
N ILE A 75 -12.11 0.15 13.66
CA ILE A 75 -13.05 1.12 13.12
C ILE A 75 -12.67 2.54 13.51
N ARG A 76 -12.20 2.77 14.73
CA ARG A 76 -11.78 4.09 15.21
C ARG A 76 -10.76 4.80 14.30
N PRO A 77 -9.59 4.21 13.98
CA PRO A 77 -8.63 4.87 13.08
C PRO A 77 -9.20 5.07 11.67
N PHE A 78 -10.06 4.15 11.20
CA PHE A 78 -10.70 4.29 9.90
C PHE A 78 -11.69 5.46 9.86
N VAL A 79 -12.46 5.69 10.94
CA VAL A 79 -13.36 6.85 11.07
C VAL A 79 -12.58 8.17 11.03
N TYR A 80 -11.45 8.27 11.76
CA TYR A 80 -10.59 9.46 11.70
C TYR A 80 -10.07 9.70 10.28
N PHE A 81 -9.69 8.63 9.58
CA PHE A 81 -9.30 8.71 8.18
C PHE A 81 -10.43 9.21 7.27
N LEU A 82 -11.66 8.73 7.44
CA LEU A 82 -12.80 9.17 6.63
C LEU A 82 -13.10 10.66 6.83
N ASP A 83 -13.13 11.13 8.07
CA ASP A 83 -13.34 12.56 8.35
C ASP A 83 -12.26 13.43 7.69
N GLU A 84 -10.98 13.05 7.83
CA GLU A 84 -9.90 13.78 7.17
C GLU A 84 -10.03 13.75 5.64
N TRP A 85 -10.44 12.60 5.07
CA TRP A 85 -10.59 12.44 3.62
C TRP A 85 -11.75 13.25 3.04
N VAL A 86 -12.82 13.44 3.81
CA VAL A 86 -13.92 14.35 3.45
C VAL A 86 -13.46 15.79 3.58
N LEU A 87 -12.96 16.20 4.76
CA LEU A 87 -12.61 17.59 5.05
C LEU A 87 -11.59 18.17 4.06
N ARG A 88 -10.61 17.37 3.62
CA ARG A 88 -9.61 17.80 2.61
C ARG A 88 -10.20 18.08 1.22
N ARG A 89 -11.39 17.56 0.92
CA ARG A 89 -12.11 17.76 -0.35
C ARG A 89 -13.18 18.85 -0.25
N LEU A 90 -13.41 19.41 0.93
CA LEU A 90 -14.32 20.52 1.15
C LEU A 90 -13.59 21.86 1.07
N SER A 91 -14.34 22.90 0.71
CA SER A 91 -13.89 24.28 0.84
C SER A 91 -13.78 24.67 2.31
N ASP A 92 -12.91 25.64 2.64
CA ASP A 92 -12.77 26.15 4.01
C ASP A 92 -14.10 26.62 4.60
N ALA A 93 -14.96 27.19 3.75
CA ALA A 93 -16.27 27.67 4.12
C ALA A 93 -17.26 26.56 4.51
N GLU A 94 -17.04 25.31 4.11
CA GLU A 94 -17.97 24.20 4.35
C GLU A 94 -17.45 23.15 5.32
N GLN A 95 -16.18 23.20 5.74
CA GLN A 95 -15.63 22.21 6.67
C GLN A 95 -16.39 22.15 8.00
N HIS A 96 -16.84 23.30 8.50
CA HIS A 96 -17.65 23.37 9.73
C HIS A 96 -19.07 22.79 9.58
N LEU A 97 -19.54 22.58 8.35
CA LEU A 97 -20.84 21.95 8.07
C LEU A 97 -20.75 20.43 8.06
N TRP A 98 -19.55 19.86 8.02
CA TRP A 98 -19.38 18.41 7.99
C TRP A 98 -19.76 17.80 9.34
N PRO A 99 -20.77 16.92 9.41
CA PRO A 99 -21.13 16.22 10.64
C PRO A 99 -20.09 15.13 10.94
N LEU A 100 -19.06 15.49 11.70
CA LEU A 100 -17.92 14.64 12.03
C LEU A 100 -18.35 13.24 12.49
N LEU A 101 -17.90 12.22 11.76
CA LEU A 101 -18.18 10.81 12.07
C LEU A 101 -17.55 10.43 13.41
N GLN A 102 -16.35 10.94 13.69
CA GLN A 102 -15.66 10.77 14.98
C GLN A 102 -16.45 11.32 16.17
N GLN A 103 -17.16 12.43 15.99
CA GLN A 103 -17.97 13.02 17.05
C GLN A 103 -19.19 12.14 17.31
N ASN A 104 -19.85 11.71 16.23
CA ASN A 104 -21.04 10.88 16.31
C ASN A 104 -20.76 9.50 16.92
N GLN A 105 -19.66 8.85 16.51
CA GLN A 105 -19.35 7.47 16.90
C GLN A 105 -18.54 7.37 18.20
N PHE A 106 -17.69 8.35 18.50
CA PHE A 106 -16.71 8.28 19.58
C PHE A 106 -16.70 9.49 20.51
N GLN A 107 -17.56 10.49 20.27
CA GLN A 107 -17.62 11.72 21.07
C GLN A 107 -16.27 12.47 21.13
N VAL A 108 -15.52 12.45 20.02
CA VAL A 108 -14.25 13.17 19.88
C VAL A 108 -14.23 13.98 18.58
N ASP A 109 -13.51 15.10 18.59
CA ASP A 109 -13.31 15.99 17.44
C ASP A 109 -11.82 16.11 17.02
N SER A 110 -10.91 15.57 17.83
CA SER A 110 -9.46 15.66 17.71
C SER A 110 -8.81 14.38 17.18
N GLY A 111 -9.49 13.67 16.27
CA GLY A 111 -9.04 12.40 15.69
C GLY A 111 -7.67 12.45 15.03
N GLY A 112 -7.27 13.60 14.48
CA GLY A 112 -5.92 13.81 13.91
C GLY A 112 -4.79 13.68 14.95
N ASP A 113 -5.04 14.05 16.20
CA ASP A 113 -4.11 13.87 17.32
C ASP A 113 -4.27 12.48 17.93
N LEU A 114 -5.50 12.10 18.23
CA LEU A 114 -5.86 10.86 18.89
C LEU A 114 -5.43 9.62 18.09
N PHE A 115 -5.37 9.71 16.75
CA PHE A 115 -4.86 8.62 15.91
C PHE A 115 -3.44 8.22 16.32
N TYR A 116 -2.52 9.17 16.45
CA TYR A 116 -1.12 8.84 16.74
C TYR A 116 -0.92 8.47 18.21
N ASP A 117 -1.67 9.07 19.12
CA ASP A 117 -1.66 8.66 20.53
C ASP A 117 -2.15 7.22 20.69
N PHE A 118 -3.17 6.85 19.91
CA PHE A 118 -3.69 5.49 19.85
C PHE A 118 -2.68 4.52 19.21
N VAL A 119 -2.00 4.91 18.13
CA VAL A 119 -0.89 4.13 17.56
C VAL A 119 0.22 3.90 18.60
N ASP A 120 0.64 4.94 19.31
CA ASP A 120 1.69 4.83 20.33
C ASP A 120 1.24 4.01 21.56
N GLU A 121 -0.03 4.06 21.95
CA GLU A 121 -0.60 3.15 22.95
C GLU A 121 -0.50 1.69 22.50
N LYS A 122 -0.94 1.39 21.27
CA LYS A 122 -0.96 0.02 20.74
C LYS A 122 0.44 -0.53 20.47
N LEU A 123 1.39 0.31 20.05
CA LEU A 123 2.79 -0.08 19.86
C LEU A 123 3.48 -0.48 21.18
N ARG A 124 3.10 0.14 22.31
CA ARG A 124 3.63 -0.21 23.64
C ARG A 124 3.11 -1.53 24.17
N ARG A 125 1.94 -1.97 23.69
CA ARG A 125 1.29 -3.20 24.11
C ARG A 125 1.78 -4.39 23.28
N ASN A 126 2.34 -5.39 23.96
CA ASN A 126 2.86 -6.59 23.29
C ASN A 126 1.77 -7.53 22.81
N ASP A 127 0.57 -7.45 23.40
CA ASP A 127 -0.61 -8.26 23.11
C ASP A 127 -1.51 -7.68 22.01
N THR A 128 -1.19 -6.50 21.46
CA THR A 128 -1.98 -5.92 20.37
C THR A 128 -1.98 -6.85 19.15
N PRO A 129 -3.17 -7.23 18.63
CA PRO A 129 -3.28 -8.06 17.44
C PRO A 129 -2.64 -7.40 16.19
N PRO A 130 -1.91 -8.14 15.34
CA PRO A 130 -1.30 -7.61 14.12
C PRO A 130 -2.26 -6.86 13.18
N ILE A 131 -3.53 -7.26 13.15
CA ILE A 131 -4.56 -6.65 12.30
C ILE A 131 -4.77 -5.15 12.60
N VAL A 132 -4.59 -4.74 13.86
CA VAL A 132 -4.70 -3.33 14.26
C VAL A 132 -3.58 -2.50 13.62
N PHE A 133 -2.36 -3.04 13.61
CA PHE A 133 -1.22 -2.42 12.93
C PHE A 133 -1.41 -2.36 11.41
N GLU A 134 -2.01 -3.39 10.82
CA GLU A 134 -2.36 -3.40 9.39
C GLU A 134 -3.37 -2.31 9.04
N MET A 135 -4.37 -2.06 9.89
CA MET A 135 -5.31 -0.95 9.72
C MET A 135 -4.63 0.42 9.81
N PHE A 136 -3.73 0.63 10.79
CA PHE A 136 -2.96 1.87 10.88
C PHE A 136 -2.11 2.09 9.63
N ARG A 137 -1.41 1.04 9.20
CA ARG A 137 -0.61 1.08 7.97
C ARG A 137 -1.48 1.40 6.76
N PHE A 138 -2.67 0.82 6.66
CA PHE A 138 -3.62 1.11 5.60
C PHE A 138 -4.01 2.60 5.58
N CYS A 139 -4.40 3.18 6.72
CA CYS A 139 -4.77 4.60 6.80
C CYS A 139 -3.61 5.52 6.37
N LEU A 140 -2.39 5.24 6.86
CA LEU A 140 -1.19 6.02 6.51
C LEU A 140 -0.76 5.81 5.04
N ALA A 141 -1.00 4.64 4.46
CA ALA A 141 -0.76 4.36 3.04
C ALA A 141 -1.79 5.06 2.15
N ALA A 142 -3.03 5.19 2.61
CA ALA A 142 -4.10 5.93 1.95
C ALA A 142 -3.97 7.46 2.08
N GLY A 143 -2.93 7.96 2.78
CA GLY A 143 -2.59 9.37 2.84
C GLY A 143 -3.12 10.10 4.08
N PHE A 144 -3.51 9.39 5.13
CA PHE A 144 -3.80 10.00 6.43
C PHE A 144 -2.57 10.74 6.96
N THR A 145 -2.77 11.97 7.45
CA THR A 145 -1.72 12.85 7.97
C THR A 145 -1.97 13.26 9.41
N GLY A 146 -3.22 13.55 9.80
CA GLY A 146 -3.58 14.01 11.13
C GLY A 146 -2.72 15.19 11.59
N ARG A 147 -2.22 15.15 12.82
CA ARG A 147 -1.35 16.20 13.37
C ARG A 147 0.02 16.36 12.70
N LEU A 148 0.41 15.41 11.84
CA LEU A 148 1.73 15.39 11.18
C LEU A 148 1.70 15.97 9.76
N VAL A 149 0.70 16.80 9.44
CA VAL A 149 0.71 17.58 8.20
C VAL A 149 2.03 18.36 8.09
N GLY A 150 2.70 18.22 6.94
CA GLY A 150 4.00 18.85 6.68
C GLY A 150 5.22 18.15 7.30
N GLN A 151 5.04 17.01 7.98
CA GLN A 151 6.11 16.21 8.61
C GLN A 151 6.18 14.78 8.02
N PRO A 152 6.47 14.62 6.71
CA PRO A 152 6.46 13.31 6.04
C PRO A 152 7.49 12.32 6.61
N GLU A 153 8.61 12.81 7.14
CA GLU A 153 9.64 12.01 7.80
C GLU A 153 9.08 11.29 9.04
N ARG A 154 8.30 11.98 9.89
CA ARG A 154 7.69 11.37 11.06
C ARG A 154 6.63 10.34 10.68
N ILE A 155 5.86 10.61 9.63
CA ILE A 155 4.90 9.63 9.08
C ILE A 155 5.64 8.37 8.61
N ARG A 156 6.81 8.51 7.97
CA ARG A 156 7.64 7.37 7.58
C ARG A 156 8.13 6.59 8.80
N ASP A 157 8.61 7.27 9.84
CA ASP A 157 9.08 6.61 11.07
C ASP A 157 7.95 5.81 11.76
N TYR A 158 6.71 6.34 11.76
CA TYR A 158 5.54 5.57 12.23
C TYR A 158 5.25 4.36 11.35
N LYS A 159 5.31 4.50 10.01
CA LYS A 159 5.11 3.37 9.09
C LYS A 159 6.12 2.26 9.34
N ASP A 160 7.38 2.60 9.61
CA ASP A 160 8.45 1.64 9.87
C ASP A 160 8.22 0.90 11.20
N ARG A 161 7.95 1.63 12.29
CA ARG A 161 7.60 1.06 13.62
C ARG A 161 6.37 0.14 13.56
N ILE A 162 5.35 0.52 12.78
CA ILE A 162 4.15 -0.29 12.56
C ILE A 162 4.48 -1.56 11.77
N ALA A 163 5.32 -1.45 10.74
CA ALA A 163 5.69 -2.59 9.90
C ALA A 163 6.47 -3.66 10.66
N GLU A 164 7.30 -3.28 11.63
CA GLU A 164 8.02 -4.22 12.52
C GLU A 164 7.07 -5.10 13.36
N ARG A 165 5.84 -4.63 13.62
CA ARG A 165 4.84 -5.35 14.40
C ARG A 165 3.94 -6.26 13.56
N ILE A 166 4.00 -6.14 12.24
CA ILE A 166 3.21 -6.96 11.32
C ILE A 166 4.06 -8.18 10.95
N PRO A 167 3.60 -9.42 11.22
CA PRO A 167 4.31 -10.62 10.80
C PRO A 167 4.56 -10.58 9.30
N GLN A 168 5.83 -10.60 8.89
CA GLN A 168 6.16 -10.75 7.49
C GLN A 168 5.79 -12.18 7.07
N PRO A 169 5.07 -12.37 5.95
CA PRO A 169 4.93 -13.71 5.40
C PRO A 169 6.35 -14.24 5.22
N ALA A 170 6.63 -15.42 5.80
CA ALA A 170 7.93 -16.06 5.71
C ALA A 170 8.41 -15.92 4.27
N SER A 171 9.42 -15.08 4.06
CA SER A 171 9.97 -14.84 2.74
C SER A 171 10.25 -16.22 2.16
N LEU A 172 9.56 -16.58 1.09
CA LEU A 172 9.90 -17.77 0.31
C LEU A 172 11.42 -17.73 0.18
N PRO A 173 12.14 -18.84 0.50
CA PRO A 173 13.60 -18.84 0.38
C PRO A 173 13.90 -18.22 -0.96
N GLN A 174 14.67 -17.11 -0.95
CA GLN A 174 15.01 -16.39 -2.17
C GLN A 174 15.37 -17.46 -3.18
N ALA A 175 14.59 -17.57 -4.27
CA ALA A 175 14.92 -18.50 -5.32
C ALA A 175 16.37 -18.19 -5.65
N MET A 176 17.28 -19.14 -5.38
CA MET A 176 18.68 -19.01 -5.70
C MET A 176 18.73 -18.40 -7.09
N PRO A 177 19.55 -17.35 -7.34
CA PRO A 177 19.56 -16.67 -8.63
C PRO A 177 19.55 -17.76 -9.68
N VAL A 178 18.46 -17.85 -10.45
CA VAL A 178 18.33 -18.82 -11.52
C VAL A 178 19.53 -18.52 -12.37
N VAL A 179 20.53 -19.40 -12.32
CA VAL A 179 21.65 -19.36 -13.25
C VAL A 179 20.95 -19.40 -14.58
N GLN A 180 20.89 -18.26 -15.27
CA GLN A 180 20.38 -18.20 -16.61
C GLN A 180 21.32 -19.10 -17.40
N THR A 181 20.92 -20.36 -17.59
CA THR A 181 21.46 -21.20 -18.64
C THR A 181 21.06 -20.50 -19.91
N GLY A 182 21.88 -19.54 -20.33
CA GLY A 182 21.80 -18.96 -21.67
C GLY A 182 21.75 -20.10 -22.69
N PRO A 183 21.20 -19.87 -23.89
CA PRO A 183 21.26 -20.86 -24.95
C PRO A 183 22.68 -21.40 -25.04
N PRO A 184 22.89 -22.73 -25.17
CA PRO A 184 24.23 -23.31 -25.21
C PRO A 184 25.05 -22.49 -26.19
N THR A 185 26.17 -21.93 -25.73
CA THR A 185 27.10 -21.23 -26.59
C THR A 185 27.52 -22.23 -27.66
N VAL A 186 26.92 -22.12 -28.84
CA VAL A 186 27.32 -22.90 -30.00
C VAL A 186 28.72 -22.42 -30.31
N TYR A 187 29.71 -23.15 -29.81
CA TYR A 187 31.11 -22.87 -30.05
C TYR A 187 31.32 -23.02 -31.55
N ASN A 188 31.48 -21.89 -32.25
CA ASN A 188 31.75 -21.91 -33.68
C ASN A 188 33.15 -22.48 -33.87
N PHE A 189 33.21 -23.79 -34.14
CA PHE A 189 34.45 -24.55 -34.21
C PHE A 189 35.35 -23.93 -35.30
N PRO A 190 36.56 -23.45 -34.95
CA PRO A 190 37.37 -22.65 -35.85
C PRO A 190 38.12 -23.56 -36.84
N TRP A 191 37.36 -24.17 -37.76
CA TRP A 191 37.81 -25.16 -38.74
C TRP A 191 38.97 -24.67 -39.62
N HIS A 192 39.09 -23.35 -39.80
CA HIS A 192 40.15 -22.73 -40.58
C HIS A 192 41.55 -23.03 -40.00
N TYR A 193 41.71 -23.10 -38.68
CA TYR A 193 42.99 -23.49 -38.08
C TYR A 193 43.33 -24.94 -38.42
N TYR A 194 42.39 -25.87 -38.29
CA TYR A 194 42.61 -27.28 -38.60
C TYR A 194 42.88 -27.53 -40.09
N ALA A 195 42.20 -26.80 -40.97
CA ALA A 195 42.46 -26.85 -42.41
C ALA A 195 43.88 -26.35 -42.74
N ALA A 196 44.33 -25.26 -42.12
CA ALA A 196 45.68 -24.76 -42.27
C ALA A 196 46.73 -25.77 -41.76
N THR A 197 46.50 -26.37 -40.59
CA THR A 197 47.42 -27.39 -40.06
C THR A 197 47.48 -28.62 -40.96
N ALA A 198 46.34 -29.09 -41.49
CA ALA A 198 46.32 -30.23 -42.42
C ALA A 198 47.06 -29.93 -43.72
N ALA A 199 46.90 -28.71 -44.27
CA ALA A 199 47.63 -28.28 -45.46
C ALA A 199 49.15 -28.23 -45.23
N ILE A 200 49.60 -27.79 -44.05
CA ILE A 200 51.02 -27.80 -43.68
C ILE A 200 51.50 -29.24 -43.50
N VAL A 201 50.82 -30.04 -42.68
CA VAL A 201 51.26 -31.40 -42.35
C VAL A 201 51.29 -32.31 -43.57
N LEU A 202 50.40 -32.14 -44.54
CA LEU A 202 50.40 -32.94 -45.77
C LEU A 202 51.21 -32.30 -46.89
N GLY A 203 51.15 -30.97 -47.02
CA GLY A 203 51.82 -30.23 -48.09
C GLY A 203 53.34 -30.22 -47.94
N LEU A 204 53.86 -30.05 -46.72
CA LEU A 204 55.31 -29.97 -46.49
C LEU A 204 56.02 -31.29 -46.81
N PRO A 205 55.52 -32.47 -46.40
CA PRO A 205 56.11 -33.75 -46.78
C PRO A 205 56.02 -34.04 -48.27
N VAL A 206 54.88 -33.73 -48.91
CA VAL A 206 54.71 -33.95 -50.36
C VAL A 206 55.66 -33.05 -51.15
N PHE A 207 55.81 -31.79 -50.73
CA PHE A 207 56.75 -30.85 -51.34
C PHE A 207 58.21 -31.29 -51.14
N LEU A 208 58.58 -31.73 -49.92
CA LEU A 208 59.93 -32.25 -49.65
C LEU A 208 60.21 -33.55 -50.41
N TRP A 209 59.20 -34.41 -50.59
CA TRP A 209 59.33 -35.61 -51.41
C TRP A 209 59.51 -35.27 -52.88
N TRP A 210 58.73 -34.33 -53.42
CA TRP A 210 58.91 -33.84 -54.79
C TRP A 210 60.25 -33.15 -55.02
N ALA A 211 60.75 -32.39 -54.04
CA ALA A 211 62.05 -31.72 -54.15
C ALA A 211 63.26 -32.66 -53.97
N SER A 212 63.06 -33.87 -53.44
CA SER A 212 64.12 -34.86 -53.23
C SER A 212 64.17 -35.96 -54.30
N ASN A 213 63.27 -35.92 -55.29
CA ASN A 213 63.16 -36.86 -56.40
C ASN A 213 63.26 -36.14 -57.75
#